data_AF-A0A2G1BWN3-F1
#
_entry.id   AF-A0A2G1BWN3-F1
#
_cell.length_a   1.000
_cell.length_b   1.000
_cell.length_c   1.000
_cell.angle_alpha   90.00
_cell.angle_beta   90.00
_cell.angle_gamma   90.00
#
_symmetry.space_group_name_H-M   'P 1'
#
loop_
_entity.id
_entity.type
_entity.pdbx_description
1 polymer ?
#
loop_
_entity_poly.entity_id
_entity_poly.type
_entity_poly.pdbx_seq_one_letter_code
_entity_poly.pdbx_strand_id
1 'polypeptide(L)'
;MKNNSIIALAIIAVSLTLNACKKEQKNTSKTSSTSTKAVAKKSYWPNGAQLVISFSMQFETGGQPEGAESPFSGNPLPKGNPDLPAESWFRYGAKEGMWRMMDLWDKHDIKVTSHVVGEAAIKYPEIAKAMANKGHEIAAHGIAWDDQWNLSYEDELSFVKKGIDTVEAITGKRGRGYNANWLRRSPNTLKVLQELGFLYHIDDVSRDEPFITKVRGKNFVVMPYTLRNNDIVNIAGKNWSPDQFLFQLKTEFDQLYKEGASKRRMMSVSLHDRIGGTPAVVNVVNQFIEYAKQHEGVVFMRKDNIAKMVINDPNTPIDNAELKFNQ
;
A
#
# COMPACT_ATOMS: atom_id res chain seq x y z
N MET A 1 -44.79 51.22 -16.22
CA MET A 1 -43.41 51.71 -16.43
C MET A 1 -42.56 50.55 -16.93
N LYS A 2 -42.08 50.67 -18.18
CA LYS A 2 -40.99 49.94 -18.88
C LYS A 2 -41.11 48.41 -18.97
N ASN A 3 -41.65 47.87 -20.06
CA ASN A 3 -41.01 47.53 -21.36
C ASN A 3 -39.98 46.39 -21.27
N ASN A 4 -40.27 45.26 -21.93
CA ASN A 4 -39.54 44.89 -23.15
C ASN A 4 -40.27 43.83 -23.98
N SER A 5 -40.17 44.03 -25.29
CA SER A 5 -41.08 43.59 -26.34
C SER A 5 -40.75 42.23 -26.95
N ILE A 6 -41.83 41.60 -27.39
CA ILE A 6 -41.96 40.57 -28.42
C ILE A 6 -41.37 41.06 -29.76
N ILE A 7 -40.59 40.23 -30.46
CA ILE A 7 -40.44 40.31 -31.92
C ILE A 7 -40.45 38.90 -32.51
N ALA A 8 -41.38 38.69 -33.44
CA ALA A 8 -41.58 37.49 -34.24
C ALA A 8 -41.05 37.69 -35.68
N LEU A 9 -40.71 36.55 -36.30
CA LEU A 9 -40.67 36.19 -37.73
C LEU A 9 -40.31 37.25 -38.80
N ALA A 10 -39.33 36.90 -39.64
CA ALA A 10 -39.39 37.16 -41.08
C ALA A 10 -38.74 36.00 -41.86
N ILE A 11 -39.59 35.33 -42.64
CA ILE A 11 -39.28 34.30 -43.63
C ILE A 11 -38.89 35.02 -44.92
N ILE A 12 -37.75 34.66 -45.53
CA ILE A 12 -37.45 35.01 -46.92
C ILE A 12 -37.11 33.72 -47.66
N ALA A 13 -38.03 33.32 -48.54
CA ALA A 13 -37.82 32.30 -49.54
C ALA A 13 -37.15 32.93 -50.77
N VAL A 14 -36.07 32.32 -51.25
CA VAL A 14 -35.56 32.55 -52.61
C VAL A 14 -35.34 31.18 -53.25
N SER A 15 -36.25 30.83 -54.14
CA SER A 15 -36.18 29.70 -55.06
C SER A 15 -35.53 30.15 -56.36
N LEU A 16 -34.42 29.52 -56.74
CA LEU A 16 -33.86 29.55 -58.09
C LEU A 16 -33.46 28.13 -58.48
N THR A 17 -34.22 27.57 -59.41
CA THR A 17 -33.95 26.30 -60.11
C THR A 17 -32.86 26.51 -61.17
N LEU A 18 -31.94 25.55 -61.31
CA LEU A 18 -31.34 25.18 -62.59
C LEU A 18 -30.79 23.75 -62.52
N ASN A 19 -30.95 23.06 -63.64
CA ASN A 19 -30.93 21.61 -63.80
C ASN A 19 -29.62 21.13 -64.46
N ALA A 20 -29.34 19.83 -64.32
CA ALA A 20 -28.54 18.97 -65.21
C ALA A 20 -27.00 18.91 -65.12
N CYS A 21 -26.53 17.72 -64.69
CA CYS A 21 -25.67 16.77 -65.42
C CYS A 21 -24.21 17.17 -65.79
N LYS A 22 -23.20 16.50 -65.17
CA LYS A 22 -22.33 15.50 -65.84
C LYS A 22 -21.07 15.10 -65.02
N LYS A 23 -20.77 13.80 -65.17
CA LYS A 23 -19.46 13.13 -65.25
C LYS A 23 -18.68 12.81 -63.97
N GLU A 24 -18.56 11.50 -63.77
CA GLU A 24 -17.52 10.81 -63.01
C GLU A 24 -16.12 11.32 -63.37
N GLN A 25 -15.35 11.63 -62.32
CA GLN A 25 -13.90 11.71 -62.38
C GLN A 25 -13.32 10.79 -61.31
N LYS A 26 -12.66 9.71 -61.76
CA LYS A 26 -11.75 8.90 -60.96
C LYS A 26 -10.62 9.80 -60.47
N ASN A 27 -10.61 10.11 -59.19
CA ASN A 27 -9.48 10.77 -58.54
C ASN A 27 -8.74 9.74 -57.69
N THR A 28 -7.59 9.30 -58.19
CA THR A 28 -6.58 8.51 -57.46
C THR A 28 -5.95 9.39 -56.39
N SER A 29 -6.45 9.35 -55.16
CA SER A 29 -5.72 9.88 -54.01
C SER A 29 -4.78 8.80 -53.47
N LYS A 30 -3.47 9.07 -53.59
CA LYS A 30 -2.44 8.35 -52.84
C LYS A 30 -2.65 8.67 -51.35
N THR A 31 -3.32 7.79 -50.62
CA THR A 31 -3.23 7.77 -49.16
C THR A 31 -1.85 7.29 -48.77
N SER A 32 -0.93 8.22 -48.50
CA SER A 32 0.26 7.93 -47.71
C SER A 32 -0.19 7.60 -46.30
N SER A 33 -0.35 6.31 -46.00
CA SER A 33 -0.51 5.83 -44.64
C SER A 33 0.82 6.01 -43.91
N THR A 34 1.04 7.19 -43.33
CA THR A 34 2.02 7.36 -42.26
C THR A 34 1.55 6.51 -41.09
N SER A 35 2.01 5.26 -41.03
CA SER A 35 1.94 4.46 -39.82
C SER A 35 2.81 5.17 -38.79
N THR A 36 2.20 6.02 -37.96
CA THR A 36 2.78 6.38 -36.68
C THR A 36 2.89 5.07 -35.91
N LYS A 37 4.07 4.43 -35.97
CA LYS A 37 4.44 3.39 -35.02
C LYS A 37 4.28 4.04 -33.65
N ALA A 38 3.22 3.69 -32.93
CA ALA A 38 3.09 4.03 -31.53
C ALA A 38 4.39 3.55 -30.86
N VAL A 39 5.21 4.50 -30.42
CA VAL A 39 6.42 4.17 -29.66
C VAL A 39 5.89 3.44 -28.43
N ALA A 40 6.18 2.13 -28.34
CA ALA A 40 5.75 1.33 -27.21
C ALA A 40 6.22 2.04 -25.94
N LYS A 41 5.26 2.48 -25.11
CA LYS A 41 5.56 3.18 -23.87
C LYS A 41 6.45 2.26 -23.05
N LYS A 42 7.71 2.65 -22.86
CA LYS A 42 8.69 1.87 -22.09
C LYS A 42 8.12 1.74 -20.67
N SER A 43 7.84 0.51 -20.25
CA SER A 43 7.44 0.24 -18.87
C SER A 43 8.66 -0.14 -18.03
N TYR A 44 8.63 0.27 -16.77
CA TYR A 44 9.66 -0.02 -15.76
C TYR A 44 9.23 -1.07 -14.76
N TRP A 45 7.97 -1.49 -14.82
CA TRP A 45 7.40 -2.61 -14.09
C TRP A 45 7.14 -3.78 -15.04
N PRO A 46 7.41 -5.04 -14.63
CA PRO A 46 7.12 -6.20 -15.48
C PRO A 46 5.66 -6.34 -15.91
N ASN A 47 4.73 -5.79 -15.12
CA ASN A 47 3.28 -5.82 -15.41
C ASN A 47 2.79 -4.63 -16.24
N GLY A 48 3.67 -3.74 -16.71
CA GLY A 48 3.27 -2.58 -17.50
C GLY A 48 2.87 -1.34 -16.69
N ALA A 49 2.76 -1.42 -15.36
CA ALA A 49 2.37 -0.28 -14.52
C ALA A 49 3.34 0.91 -14.67
N GLN A 50 2.81 2.12 -14.50
CA GLN A 50 3.60 3.35 -14.33
C GLN A 50 3.93 3.56 -12.85
N LEU A 51 2.97 3.32 -11.95
CA LEU A 51 3.12 3.42 -10.51
C LEU A 51 2.39 2.27 -9.83
N VAL A 52 3.09 1.58 -8.92
CA VAL A 52 2.48 0.59 -8.04
C VAL A 52 2.23 1.22 -6.67
N ILE A 53 1.01 1.12 -6.16
CA ILE A 53 0.65 1.56 -4.80
C ILE A 53 0.41 0.32 -3.95
N SER A 54 0.99 0.28 -2.74
CA SER A 54 0.78 -0.83 -1.82
C SER A 54 0.46 -0.34 -0.41
N PHE A 55 -0.75 -0.66 0.05
CA PHE A 55 -1.18 -0.41 1.41
C PHE A 55 -0.68 -1.50 2.36
N SER A 56 -0.15 -1.09 3.50
CA SER A 56 0.07 -1.90 4.69
C SER A 56 -1.08 -1.66 5.67
N MET A 57 -1.70 -2.74 6.14
CA MET A 57 -2.74 -2.70 7.17
C MET A 57 -2.23 -3.41 8.42
N GLN A 58 -1.73 -2.65 9.39
CA GLN A 58 -1.16 -3.22 10.61
C GLN A 58 -2.28 -3.76 11.50
N PHE A 59 -2.17 -5.03 11.85
CA PHE A 59 -3.06 -5.68 12.80
C PHE A 59 -2.27 -6.05 14.07
N GLU A 60 -2.33 -5.11 15.01
CA GLU A 60 -1.52 -5.08 16.25
C GLU A 60 -2.41 -5.15 17.49
N THR A 61 -3.67 -4.72 17.37
CA THR A 61 -4.64 -4.70 18.45
C THR A 61 -4.81 -6.10 19.04
N GLY A 62 -4.43 -6.23 20.31
CA GLY A 62 -4.47 -7.47 21.07
C GLY A 62 -3.09 -8.10 21.31
N GLY A 63 -2.06 -7.67 20.59
CA GLY A 63 -0.67 -8.13 20.75
C GLY A 63 0.29 -7.04 21.23
N GLN A 64 -0.23 -5.91 21.72
CA GLN A 64 0.57 -4.84 22.31
C GLN A 64 1.01 -5.18 23.74
N PRO A 65 2.24 -4.81 24.15
CA PRO A 65 2.72 -4.99 25.52
C PRO A 65 2.05 -4.02 26.51
N GLU A 66 2.26 -4.25 27.81
CA GLU A 66 1.92 -3.28 28.84
C GLU A 66 2.70 -1.97 28.60
N GLY A 67 2.02 -0.82 28.70
CA GLY A 67 2.63 0.49 28.47
C GLY A 67 2.94 0.79 27.00
N ALA A 68 2.41 -0.01 26.07
CA ALA A 68 2.51 0.24 24.64
C ALA A 68 2.09 1.67 24.25
N GLU A 69 2.66 2.18 23.16
CA GLU A 69 2.39 3.55 22.70
C GLU A 69 0.91 3.75 22.39
N SER A 70 0.35 4.81 22.98
CA SER A 70 -1.04 5.23 22.88
C SER A 70 -1.12 6.75 23.08
N PRO A 71 -2.29 7.37 22.85
CA PRO A 71 -2.51 8.79 23.15
C PRO A 71 -2.29 9.18 24.62
N PHE A 72 -2.19 8.21 25.54
CA PHE A 72 -1.99 8.43 26.98
C PHE A 72 -0.53 8.21 27.42
N SER A 73 0.36 7.75 26.53
CA SER A 73 1.74 7.36 26.87
C SER A 73 2.63 8.51 27.36
N GLY A 74 2.22 9.77 27.19
CA GLY A 74 2.91 10.93 27.77
C GLY A 74 2.78 11.02 29.31
N ASN A 75 1.87 10.26 29.92
CA ASN A 75 1.71 10.16 31.37
C ASN A 75 1.41 8.69 31.74
N PRO A 76 2.39 7.79 31.60
CA PRO A 76 2.15 6.35 31.77
C PRO A 76 1.82 6.01 33.23
N LEU A 77 0.89 5.09 33.41
CA LEU A 77 0.58 4.55 34.74
C LEU A 77 1.77 3.73 35.28
N PRO A 78 1.93 3.60 36.61
CA PRO A 78 2.96 2.73 37.18
C PRO A 78 2.75 1.28 36.74
N LYS A 79 3.86 0.58 36.46
CA LYS A 79 3.84 -0.83 36.06
C LYS A 79 2.98 -1.69 37.00
N GLY A 80 2.18 -2.57 36.41
CA GLY A 80 1.20 -3.42 37.08
C GLY A 80 -0.20 -2.81 37.19
N ASN A 81 -0.39 -1.53 36.82
CA ASN A 81 -1.71 -0.89 36.81
C ASN A 81 -2.32 -0.92 35.41
N PRO A 82 -3.55 -1.46 35.25
CA PRO A 82 -4.18 -1.52 33.94
C PRO A 82 -4.57 -0.12 33.44
N ASP A 83 -4.03 0.27 32.29
CA ASP A 83 -4.43 1.48 31.58
C ASP A 83 -5.69 1.21 30.74
N LEU A 84 -6.85 1.26 31.40
CA LEU A 84 -8.14 0.94 30.78
C LEU A 84 -8.48 1.84 29.58
N PRO A 85 -8.20 3.16 29.59
CA PRO A 85 -8.31 4.00 28.40
C PRO A 85 -7.43 3.53 27.24
N ALA A 86 -6.14 3.26 27.47
CA ALA A 86 -5.26 2.75 26.42
C ALA A 86 -5.75 1.40 25.87
N GLU A 87 -6.14 0.46 26.74
CA GLU A 87 -6.73 -0.81 26.32
C GLU A 87 -7.99 -0.61 25.46
N SER A 88 -8.86 0.32 25.84
CA SER A 88 -10.08 0.62 25.09
C SER A 88 -9.78 1.21 23.71
N TRP A 89 -8.73 2.03 23.62
CA TRP A 89 -8.24 2.60 22.37
C TRP A 89 -7.71 1.52 21.43
N PHE A 90 -6.91 0.57 21.93
CA PHE A 90 -6.53 -0.60 21.13
C PHE A 90 -7.78 -1.39 20.71
N ARG A 91 -8.69 -1.73 21.63
CA ARG A 91 -9.92 -2.49 21.29
C ARG A 91 -10.74 -1.87 20.15
N TYR A 92 -10.68 -0.55 19.94
CA TYR A 92 -11.32 0.10 18.79
C TYR A 92 -10.85 -0.48 17.45
N GLY A 93 -9.55 -0.78 17.30
CA GLY A 93 -8.99 -1.39 16.10
C GLY A 93 -9.69 -2.70 15.73
N ALA A 94 -9.90 -3.58 16.71
CA ALA A 94 -10.57 -4.87 16.50
C ALA A 94 -12.10 -4.73 16.34
N LYS A 95 -12.74 -3.86 17.13
CA LYS A 95 -14.20 -3.70 17.12
C LYS A 95 -14.71 -2.99 15.86
N GLU A 96 -13.96 -2.02 15.37
CA GLU A 96 -14.44 -1.07 14.37
C GLU A 96 -13.44 -0.89 13.23
N GLY A 97 -12.17 -0.66 13.55
CA GLY A 97 -11.18 -0.20 12.58
C GLY A 97 -10.88 -1.19 11.47
N MET A 98 -10.60 -2.45 11.83
CA MET A 98 -10.28 -3.51 10.86
C MET A 98 -11.44 -3.79 9.91
N TRP A 99 -12.66 -3.85 10.43
CA TRP A 99 -13.87 -4.08 9.62
C TRP A 99 -14.10 -2.94 8.64
N ARG A 100 -14.02 -1.69 9.12
CA ARG A 100 -14.20 -0.51 8.27
C ARG A 100 -13.14 -0.40 7.17
N MET A 101 -11.89 -0.75 7.45
CA MET A 101 -10.85 -0.80 6.42
C MET A 101 -11.11 -1.92 5.41
N MET A 102 -11.52 -3.12 5.85
CA MET A 102 -11.91 -4.20 4.93
C MET A 102 -13.06 -3.79 4.00
N ASP A 103 -14.07 -3.08 4.51
CA ASP A 103 -15.17 -2.55 3.70
C ASP A 103 -14.67 -1.55 2.65
N LEU A 104 -13.71 -0.68 3.02
CA LEU A 104 -13.07 0.25 2.08
C LEU A 104 -12.32 -0.49 0.97
N TRP A 105 -11.55 -1.53 1.33
CA TRP A 105 -10.79 -2.31 0.37
C TRP A 105 -11.71 -3.04 -0.61
N ASP A 106 -12.79 -3.64 -0.11
CA ASP A 106 -13.80 -4.32 -0.93
C ASP A 106 -14.54 -3.33 -1.84
N LYS A 107 -14.90 -2.12 -1.37
CA LYS A 107 -15.50 -1.06 -2.20
C LYS A 107 -14.68 -0.77 -3.46
N HIS A 108 -13.35 -0.88 -3.35
CA HIS A 108 -12.44 -0.54 -4.43
C HIS A 108 -11.81 -1.74 -5.14
N ASP A 109 -12.18 -2.97 -4.77
CA ASP A 109 -11.53 -4.21 -5.22
C ASP A 109 -10.00 -4.17 -5.07
N ILE A 110 -9.54 -3.67 -3.92
CA ILE A 110 -8.12 -3.59 -3.59
C ILE A 110 -7.78 -4.70 -2.60
N LYS A 111 -6.71 -5.44 -2.87
CA LYS A 111 -6.14 -6.37 -1.89
C LYS A 111 -4.86 -5.78 -1.31
N VAL A 112 -4.86 -5.61 0.02
CA VAL A 112 -3.74 -5.06 0.78
C VAL A 112 -2.86 -6.15 1.38
N THR A 113 -1.73 -5.75 1.94
CA THR A 113 -0.90 -6.59 2.81
C THR A 113 -1.15 -6.22 4.25
N SER A 114 -1.64 -7.17 5.05
CA SER A 114 -1.77 -6.98 6.50
C SER A 114 -0.59 -7.60 7.22
N HIS A 115 0.09 -6.83 8.07
CA HIS A 115 1.13 -7.35 8.94
C HIS A 115 0.50 -7.70 10.29
N VAL A 116 0.48 -8.99 10.59
CA VAL A 116 -0.31 -9.55 11.68
C VAL A 116 0.61 -9.98 12.81
N VAL A 117 0.37 -9.40 13.99
CA VAL A 117 0.99 -9.86 15.25
C VAL A 117 0.32 -11.15 15.68
N GLY A 118 1.10 -12.17 16.05
CA GLY A 118 0.56 -13.49 16.42
C GLY A 118 -0.42 -13.45 17.59
N GLU A 119 -0.14 -12.68 18.64
CA GLU A 119 -1.03 -12.49 19.79
C GLU A 119 -2.32 -11.74 19.43
N ALA A 120 -2.27 -10.78 18.50
CA ALA A 120 -3.47 -10.14 17.97
C ALA A 120 -4.36 -11.15 17.23
N ALA A 121 -3.76 -12.05 16.44
CA ALA A 121 -4.49 -13.13 15.78
C ALA A 121 -5.07 -14.15 16.77
N ILE A 122 -4.37 -14.48 17.85
CA ILE A 122 -4.90 -15.34 18.93
C ILE A 122 -6.12 -14.68 19.58
N LYS A 123 -6.04 -13.38 19.85
CA LYS A 123 -7.09 -12.65 20.56
C LYS A 123 -8.35 -12.40 19.70
N TYR A 124 -8.17 -12.10 18.42
CA TYR A 124 -9.27 -11.85 17.48
C TYR A 124 -9.11 -12.70 16.20
N PRO A 125 -9.23 -14.04 16.32
CA PRO A 125 -9.00 -14.96 15.20
C PRO A 125 -10.01 -14.77 14.06
N GLU A 126 -11.21 -14.28 14.35
CA GLU A 126 -12.24 -13.95 13.38
C GLU A 126 -11.80 -12.85 12.39
N ILE A 127 -11.04 -11.86 12.86
CA ILE A 127 -10.51 -10.77 12.03
C ILE A 127 -9.40 -11.30 11.13
N ALA A 128 -8.45 -12.04 11.69
CA ALA A 128 -7.36 -12.66 10.94
C ALA A 128 -7.89 -13.58 9.81
N LYS A 129 -8.89 -14.41 10.13
CA LYS A 129 -9.57 -15.28 9.16
C LYS A 129 -10.34 -14.46 8.12
N ALA A 130 -11.05 -13.41 8.51
CA ALA A 130 -11.78 -12.56 7.57
C ALA A 130 -10.85 -11.93 6.54
N MET A 131 -9.70 -11.39 6.97
CA MET A 131 -8.70 -10.82 6.05
C MET A 131 -8.18 -11.86 5.06
N ALA A 132 -7.82 -13.04 5.55
CA ALA A 132 -7.33 -14.15 4.73
C ALA A 132 -8.37 -14.61 3.71
N ASN A 133 -9.63 -14.77 4.15
CA ASN A 133 -10.75 -15.20 3.31
C ASN A 133 -11.11 -14.16 2.25
N LYS A 134 -10.96 -12.87 2.54
CA LYS A 134 -11.12 -11.78 1.56
C LYS A 134 -9.95 -11.66 0.58
N GLY A 135 -8.90 -12.47 0.74
CA GLY A 135 -7.76 -12.53 -0.18
C GLY A 135 -6.70 -11.46 0.05
N HIS A 136 -6.73 -10.77 1.20
CA HIS A 136 -5.60 -9.95 1.63
C HIS A 136 -4.38 -10.83 1.90
N GLU A 137 -3.18 -10.26 1.76
CA GLU A 137 -1.96 -10.96 2.17
C GLU A 137 -1.88 -10.91 3.69
N ILE A 138 -1.55 -12.05 4.28
CA ILE A 138 -1.23 -12.19 5.71
C ILE A 138 0.29 -12.25 5.83
N ALA A 139 0.92 -11.13 6.14
CA ALA A 139 2.35 -11.01 6.41
C ALA A 139 2.62 -11.10 7.92
N ALA A 140 3.82 -11.52 8.31
CA ALA A 140 4.20 -11.69 9.70
C ALA A 140 4.64 -10.36 10.33
N HIS A 141 4.30 -10.17 11.61
CA HIS A 141 4.73 -9.04 12.43
C HIS A 141 5.20 -9.48 13.84
N GLY A 142 5.94 -10.59 13.90
CA GLY A 142 6.35 -11.20 15.17
C GLY A 142 5.21 -11.91 15.92
N ILE A 143 5.54 -12.60 17.01
CA ILE A 143 4.52 -13.18 17.90
C ILE A 143 3.84 -12.08 18.74
N ALA A 144 4.60 -11.07 19.17
CA ALA A 144 4.13 -9.92 19.95
C ALA A 144 4.75 -8.63 19.40
N TRP A 145 4.19 -7.47 19.78
CA TRP A 145 4.77 -6.17 19.45
C TRP A 145 5.94 -5.83 20.38
N ASP A 146 7.05 -6.56 20.22
CA ASP A 146 8.21 -6.53 21.11
C ASP A 146 9.52 -6.24 20.38
N ASP A 147 10.52 -5.77 21.11
CA ASP A 147 11.83 -5.44 20.58
C ASP A 147 12.59 -6.71 20.16
N GLN A 148 13.03 -6.75 18.91
CA GLN A 148 13.85 -7.86 18.39
C GLN A 148 15.30 -7.49 18.11
N TRP A 149 15.66 -6.20 18.19
CA TRP A 149 16.97 -5.68 17.76
C TRP A 149 18.16 -6.24 18.57
N ASN A 150 17.92 -6.74 19.79
CA ASN A 150 18.93 -7.29 20.70
C ASN A 150 18.82 -8.82 20.92
N LEU A 151 17.94 -9.51 20.20
CA LEU A 151 17.77 -10.95 20.37
C LEU A 151 18.99 -11.72 19.82
N SER A 152 19.28 -12.85 20.47
CA SER A 152 20.19 -13.86 19.90
C SER A 152 19.59 -14.42 18.60
N TYR A 153 20.42 -15.08 17.78
CA TYR A 153 19.93 -15.71 16.56
C TYR A 153 18.84 -16.74 16.86
N GLU A 154 19.05 -17.55 17.89
CA GLU A 154 18.16 -18.63 18.31
C GLU A 154 16.83 -18.08 18.87
N ASP A 155 16.89 -17.04 19.69
CA ASP A 155 15.70 -16.41 20.25
C ASP A 155 14.90 -15.69 19.17
N GLU A 156 15.57 -15.00 18.24
CA GLU A 156 14.90 -14.34 17.13
C GLU A 156 14.27 -15.36 16.17
N LEU A 157 14.96 -16.47 15.87
CA LEU A 157 14.40 -17.57 15.08
C LEU A 157 13.14 -18.13 15.73
N SER A 158 13.19 -18.39 17.04
CA SER A 158 12.05 -18.86 17.82
C SER A 158 10.90 -17.85 17.82
N PHE A 159 11.19 -16.57 18.03
CA PHE A 159 10.23 -15.48 18.06
C PHE A 159 9.47 -15.34 16.73
N VAL A 160 10.21 -15.24 15.61
CA VAL A 160 9.63 -15.09 14.28
C VAL A 160 8.85 -16.35 13.90
N LYS A 161 9.42 -17.53 14.12
CA LYS A 161 8.79 -18.82 13.80
C LYS A 161 7.48 -18.99 14.56
N LYS A 162 7.46 -18.71 15.86
CA LYS A 162 6.26 -18.78 16.69
C LYS A 162 5.16 -17.86 16.16
N GLY A 163 5.52 -16.63 15.78
CA GLY A 163 4.58 -15.68 15.20
C GLY A 163 3.94 -16.20 13.91
N ILE A 164 4.75 -16.58 12.92
CA ILE A 164 4.24 -17.01 11.62
C ILE A 164 3.46 -18.34 11.69
N ASP A 165 3.92 -19.30 12.49
CA ASP A 165 3.23 -20.59 12.64
C ASP A 165 1.87 -20.41 13.36
N THR A 166 1.80 -19.50 14.34
CA THR A 166 0.55 -19.14 15.03
C THR A 166 -0.47 -18.57 14.05
N VAL A 167 -0.04 -17.58 13.25
CA VAL A 167 -0.93 -16.93 12.28
C VAL A 167 -1.34 -17.90 11.17
N GLU A 168 -0.43 -18.76 10.70
CA GLU A 168 -0.75 -19.80 9.72
C GLU A 168 -1.78 -20.79 10.26
N ALA A 169 -1.64 -21.25 11.51
CA ALA A 169 -2.60 -22.17 12.12
C ALA A 169 -4.02 -21.57 12.22
N ILE A 170 -4.14 -20.25 12.41
CA ILE A 170 -5.43 -19.55 12.53
C ILE A 170 -6.04 -19.27 11.15
N THR A 171 -5.22 -18.85 10.19
CA THR A 171 -5.69 -18.32 8.90
C THR A 171 -5.63 -19.33 7.76
N GLY A 172 -4.88 -20.41 7.91
CA GLY A 172 -4.53 -21.34 6.85
C GLY A 172 -3.62 -20.74 5.76
N LYS A 173 -3.02 -19.56 6.01
CA LYS A 173 -2.15 -18.86 5.08
C LYS A 173 -0.78 -18.63 5.69
N ARG A 174 0.26 -19.22 5.09
CA ARG A 174 1.65 -18.92 5.45
C ARG A 174 2.09 -17.59 4.83
N GLY A 175 2.43 -16.64 5.68
CA GLY A 175 2.97 -15.34 5.25
C GLY A 175 4.33 -15.45 4.59
N ARG A 176 4.60 -14.53 3.66
CA ARG A 176 5.87 -14.43 2.90
C ARG A 176 6.61 -13.12 3.13
N GLY A 177 5.92 -12.13 3.70
CA GLY A 177 6.49 -10.86 4.15
C GLY A 177 6.71 -10.81 5.64
N TYR A 178 7.68 -10.01 6.05
CA TYR A 178 7.94 -9.70 7.45
C TYR A 178 8.08 -8.19 7.69
N ASN A 179 7.58 -7.74 8.84
CA ASN A 179 7.83 -6.42 9.41
C ASN A 179 8.29 -6.60 10.86
N ALA A 180 9.44 -6.04 11.21
CA ALA A 180 9.89 -5.95 12.60
C ALA A 180 9.15 -4.84 13.34
N ASN A 181 8.98 -5.01 14.65
CA ASN A 181 8.52 -3.92 15.50
C ASN A 181 9.41 -2.67 15.29
N TRP A 182 8.81 -1.51 15.07
CA TRP A 182 9.50 -0.24 14.82
C TRP A 182 10.51 -0.24 13.66
N LEU A 183 10.44 -1.21 12.75
CA LEU A 183 11.49 -1.49 11.74
C LEU A 183 12.86 -1.85 12.37
N ARG A 184 12.90 -2.05 13.69
CA ARG A 184 14.11 -2.28 14.48
C ARG A 184 14.41 -3.77 14.54
N ARG A 185 14.95 -4.24 13.43
CA ARG A 185 15.47 -5.59 13.27
C ARG A 185 16.89 -5.72 13.82
N SER A 186 17.28 -6.94 14.16
CA SER A 186 18.65 -7.28 14.53
C SER A 186 19.52 -7.51 13.28
N PRO A 187 20.86 -7.59 13.41
CA PRO A 187 21.74 -8.07 12.34
C PRO A 187 21.48 -9.53 11.91
N ASN A 188 20.71 -10.30 12.68
CA ASN A 188 20.39 -11.70 12.40
C ASN A 188 19.10 -11.88 11.61
N THR A 189 18.20 -10.88 11.63
CA THR A 189 16.82 -11.02 11.16
C THR A 189 16.73 -11.55 9.74
N LEU A 190 17.50 -11.03 8.79
CA LEU A 190 17.40 -11.45 7.38
C LEU A 190 17.79 -12.92 7.20
N LYS A 191 18.76 -13.41 7.98
CA LYS A 191 19.17 -14.83 7.98
C LYS A 191 18.06 -15.71 8.58
N VAL A 192 17.44 -15.28 9.67
CA VAL A 192 16.27 -15.93 10.27
C VAL A 192 15.11 -16.00 9.27
N LEU A 193 14.78 -14.87 8.63
CA LEU A 193 13.71 -14.79 7.64
C LEU A 193 13.97 -15.71 6.44
N GLN A 194 15.20 -15.72 5.93
CA GLN A 194 15.56 -16.63 4.84
C GLN A 194 15.42 -18.10 5.26
N GLU A 195 15.82 -18.47 6.47
CA GLU A 195 15.71 -19.83 6.99
C GLU A 195 14.25 -20.30 7.12
N LEU A 196 13.37 -19.38 7.52
CA LEU A 196 11.93 -19.65 7.66
C LEU A 196 11.16 -19.56 6.32
N GLY A 197 11.84 -19.26 5.22
CA GLY A 197 11.26 -19.23 3.87
C GLY A 197 10.45 -17.97 3.57
N PHE A 198 10.77 -16.84 4.21
CA PHE A 198 10.24 -15.53 3.83
C PHE A 198 10.85 -15.08 2.49
N LEU A 199 10.06 -14.32 1.74
CA LEU A 199 10.43 -13.79 0.43
C LEU A 199 10.95 -12.35 0.53
N TYR A 200 10.37 -11.57 1.45
CA TYR A 200 10.69 -10.16 1.59
C TYR A 200 10.53 -9.66 3.03
N HIS A 201 11.15 -8.51 3.33
CA HIS A 201 10.86 -7.71 4.52
C HIS A 201 10.56 -6.26 4.11
N ILE A 202 9.94 -5.50 5.02
CA ILE A 202 9.66 -4.07 4.80
C ILE A 202 10.49 -3.12 5.66
N ASP A 203 11.35 -3.63 6.54
CA ASP A 203 12.17 -2.85 7.49
C ASP A 203 13.33 -2.06 6.85
N ASP A 204 13.03 -1.28 5.82
CA ASP A 204 13.95 -0.38 5.10
C ASP A 204 13.17 0.82 4.54
N VAL A 205 13.77 2.02 4.59
CA VAL A 205 13.16 3.29 4.16
C VAL A 205 14.04 4.06 3.16
N SER A 206 15.02 3.38 2.56
CA SER A 206 16.09 4.00 1.78
C SER A 206 15.77 4.20 0.30
N ARG A 207 14.65 3.66 -0.21
CA ARG A 207 14.28 3.70 -1.63
C ARG A 207 12.77 3.86 -1.86
N ASP A 208 12.43 4.30 -3.08
CA ASP A 208 11.05 4.39 -3.59
C ASP A 208 10.71 3.27 -4.58
N GLU A 209 11.50 2.19 -4.61
CA GLU A 209 11.26 0.98 -5.41
C GLU A 209 11.79 -0.26 -4.70
N PRO A 210 11.18 -1.45 -4.89
CA PRO A 210 11.72 -2.70 -4.37
C PRO A 210 13.11 -2.98 -4.91
N PHE A 211 13.96 -3.58 -4.08
CA PHE A 211 15.33 -3.92 -4.43
C PHE A 211 15.72 -5.27 -3.83
N ILE A 212 16.89 -5.77 -4.22
CA ILE A 212 17.44 -7.04 -3.75
C ILE A 212 18.62 -6.78 -2.83
N THR A 213 18.63 -7.42 -1.67
CA THR A 213 19.84 -7.63 -0.88
C THR A 213 20.24 -9.10 -0.94
N LYS A 214 21.54 -9.39 -0.82
CA LYS A 214 22.03 -10.78 -0.75
C LYS A 214 22.07 -11.23 0.70
N VAL A 215 21.45 -12.38 0.95
CA VAL A 215 21.48 -13.08 2.24
C VAL A 215 22.00 -14.48 2.00
N ARG A 216 23.11 -14.87 2.63
CA ARG A 216 23.83 -16.13 2.40
C ARG A 216 23.99 -16.44 0.89
N GLY A 217 24.32 -15.41 0.10
CA GLY A 217 24.49 -15.47 -1.35
C GLY A 217 23.21 -15.52 -2.21
N LYS A 218 22.02 -15.64 -1.61
CA LYS A 218 20.73 -15.71 -2.33
C LYS A 218 20.02 -14.37 -2.37
N ASN A 219 19.16 -14.16 -3.38
CA ASN A 219 18.32 -12.96 -3.46
C ASN A 219 17.31 -12.96 -2.31
N PHE A 220 17.16 -11.80 -1.67
CA PHE A 220 16.10 -11.51 -0.73
C PHE A 220 15.51 -10.14 -1.07
N VAL A 221 14.18 -10.05 -1.19
CA VAL A 221 13.54 -8.80 -1.60
C VAL A 221 13.43 -7.85 -0.40
N VAL A 222 13.81 -6.61 -0.60
CA VAL A 222 13.51 -5.51 0.32
C VAL A 222 12.40 -4.68 -0.31
N MET A 223 11.29 -4.56 0.42
CA MET A 223 10.10 -3.82 0.00
C MET A 223 10.02 -2.53 0.82
N PRO A 224 10.44 -1.36 0.31
CA PRO A 224 10.57 -0.18 1.14
C PRO A 224 9.26 0.21 1.87
N TYR A 225 9.39 0.46 3.16
CA TYR A 225 8.33 1.01 4.00
C TYR A 225 8.30 2.53 3.94
N THR A 226 7.32 3.13 4.61
CA THR A 226 7.14 4.58 4.68
C THR A 226 6.93 5.03 6.12
N LEU A 227 7.66 6.06 6.51
CA LEU A 227 7.34 6.87 7.70
C LEU A 227 6.59 8.15 7.32
N ARG A 228 6.57 8.51 6.03
CA ARG A 228 5.99 9.76 5.52
C ARG A 228 4.51 9.63 5.20
N ASN A 229 4.09 8.49 4.66
CA ASN A 229 2.68 8.15 4.40
C ASN A 229 2.21 7.14 5.44
N ASN A 230 2.31 7.53 6.71
CA ASN A 230 2.08 6.65 7.83
C ASN A 230 1.21 7.35 8.88
N ASP A 231 0.04 6.77 9.17
CA ASP A 231 -0.95 7.36 10.07
C ASP A 231 -0.45 7.40 11.53
N ILE A 232 0.30 6.40 12.01
CA ILE A 232 0.86 6.44 13.37
C ILE A 232 1.84 7.59 13.54
N VAL A 233 2.68 7.86 12.53
CA VAL A 233 3.66 8.95 12.58
C VAL A 233 2.98 10.30 12.47
N ASN A 234 2.08 10.45 11.49
CA ASN A 234 1.55 11.77 11.17
C ASN A 234 0.31 12.13 11.98
N ILE A 235 -0.65 11.22 12.11
CA ILE A 235 -1.92 11.49 12.78
C ILE A 235 -1.74 11.33 14.28
N ALA A 236 -1.29 10.17 14.74
CA ALA A 236 -1.12 9.94 16.18
C ALA A 236 0.11 10.67 16.74
N GLY A 237 1.26 10.63 16.05
CA GLY A 237 2.51 11.22 16.53
C GLY A 237 2.62 12.73 16.36
N LYS A 238 2.21 13.27 15.20
CA LYS A 238 2.31 14.71 14.87
C LYS A 238 0.98 15.47 14.95
N ASN A 239 -0.11 14.82 15.35
CA ASN A 239 -1.44 15.41 15.46
C ASN A 239 -1.92 16.07 14.16
N TRP A 240 -1.60 15.49 13.01
CA TRP A 240 -2.10 15.99 11.73
C TRP A 240 -3.61 15.80 11.62
N SER A 241 -4.26 16.76 10.96
CA SER A 241 -5.64 16.58 10.52
C SER A 241 -5.72 15.56 9.37
N PRO A 242 -6.89 14.92 9.17
CA PRO A 242 -7.12 14.05 8.02
C PRO A 242 -6.84 14.75 6.67
N ASP A 243 -7.12 16.05 6.56
CA ASP A 243 -6.87 16.83 5.34
C ASP A 243 -5.37 17.01 5.06
N GLN A 244 -4.55 17.21 6.10
CA GLN A 244 -3.09 17.24 5.95
C GLN A 244 -2.57 15.89 5.47
N PHE A 245 -3.12 14.80 5.99
CA PHE A 245 -2.76 13.45 5.54
C PHE A 245 -3.17 13.21 4.08
N LEU A 246 -4.39 13.59 3.68
CA LEU A 246 -4.85 13.52 2.28
C LEU A 246 -3.94 14.31 1.34
N PHE A 247 -3.60 15.54 1.72
CA PHE A 247 -2.74 16.40 0.93
C PHE A 247 -1.35 15.80 0.74
N GLN A 248 -0.75 15.23 1.79
CA GLN A 248 0.52 14.51 1.71
C GLN A 248 0.44 13.32 0.75
N LEU A 249 -0.61 12.49 0.87
CA LEU A 249 -0.80 11.33 -0.02
C LEU A 249 -0.88 11.74 -1.49
N LYS A 250 -1.66 12.77 -1.83
CA LYS A 250 -1.77 13.28 -3.20
C LYS A 250 -0.45 13.86 -3.69
N THR A 251 0.23 14.65 -2.86
CA THR A 251 1.50 15.30 -3.23
C THR A 251 2.60 14.27 -3.49
N GLU A 252 2.73 13.25 -2.64
CA GLU A 252 3.71 12.18 -2.86
C GLU A 252 3.34 11.32 -4.07
N PHE A 253 2.04 11.04 -4.28
CA PHE A 253 1.57 10.36 -5.49
C PHE A 253 1.94 11.12 -6.76
N ASP A 254 1.66 12.43 -6.85
CA ASP A 254 1.90 13.21 -8.06
C ASP A 254 3.37 13.19 -8.48
N GLN A 255 4.26 13.33 -7.49
CA GLN A 255 5.70 13.28 -7.71
C GLN A 255 6.15 11.87 -8.15
N LEU A 256 5.71 10.82 -7.45
CA LEU A 256 6.05 9.44 -7.80
C LEU A 256 5.47 9.02 -9.15
N TYR A 257 4.27 9.48 -9.50
CA TYR A 257 3.62 9.19 -10.77
C TYR A 257 4.35 9.86 -11.93
N LYS A 258 4.77 11.12 -11.77
CA LYS A 258 5.63 11.84 -12.73
C LYS A 258 6.96 11.11 -12.94
N GLU A 259 7.59 10.67 -11.85
CA GLU A 259 8.83 9.91 -11.91
C GLU A 259 8.65 8.52 -12.55
N GLY A 260 7.52 7.86 -12.27
CA GLY A 260 7.11 6.56 -12.80
C GLY A 260 7.12 6.47 -14.32
N ALA A 261 6.99 7.62 -15.00
CA ALA A 261 7.08 7.70 -16.46
C ALA A 261 8.50 7.45 -17.01
N SER A 262 9.54 7.52 -16.18
CA SER A 262 10.95 7.40 -16.61
C SER A 262 11.80 6.44 -15.78
N LYS A 263 11.28 5.92 -14.66
CA LYS A 263 11.93 4.92 -13.80
C LYS A 263 10.88 4.19 -12.96
N ARG A 264 11.23 3.03 -12.41
CA ARG A 264 10.33 2.28 -11.52
C ARG A 264 10.07 3.07 -10.24
N ARG A 265 8.79 3.19 -9.88
CA ARG A 265 8.35 3.81 -8.63
C ARG A 265 7.23 3.01 -7.99
N MET A 266 7.30 2.96 -6.67
CA MET A 266 6.28 2.42 -5.78
C MET A 266 5.92 3.48 -4.75
N MET A 267 4.64 3.51 -4.37
CA MET A 267 4.16 4.27 -3.22
C MET A 267 3.70 3.29 -2.13
N SER A 268 4.32 3.36 -0.97
CA SER A 268 3.86 2.68 0.24
C SER A 268 2.95 3.63 1.04
N VAL A 269 1.90 3.08 1.64
CA VAL A 269 1.05 3.75 2.62
C VAL A 269 0.83 2.79 3.78
N SER A 270 1.06 3.22 5.02
CA SER A 270 0.84 2.40 6.21
C SER A 270 -0.30 2.94 7.05
N LEU A 271 -1.20 2.03 7.43
CA LEU A 271 -2.40 2.30 8.21
C LEU A 271 -2.49 1.29 9.37
N HIS A 272 -2.79 1.78 10.56
CA HIS A 272 -2.91 0.95 11.76
C HIS A 272 -4.38 0.79 12.15
N ASP A 273 -4.78 -0.42 12.54
CA ASP A 273 -6.15 -0.78 12.92
C ASP A 273 -6.94 0.30 13.68
N ARG A 274 -6.38 0.81 14.77
CA ARG A 274 -6.99 1.79 15.69
C ARG A 274 -6.89 3.25 15.26
N ILE A 275 -6.13 3.56 14.21
CA ILE A 275 -5.90 4.92 13.70
C ILE A 275 -6.47 5.04 12.29
N GLY A 276 -5.92 4.28 11.35
CA GLY A 276 -6.32 4.20 9.95
C GLY A 276 -7.75 3.73 9.77
N GLY A 277 -8.24 2.90 10.71
CA GLY A 277 -9.62 2.44 10.74
C GLY A 277 -10.63 3.43 11.31
N THR A 278 -10.21 4.61 11.80
CA THR A 278 -11.14 5.64 12.27
C THR A 278 -11.92 6.26 11.10
N PRO A 279 -13.15 6.79 11.30
CA PRO A 279 -14.02 7.20 10.21
C PRO A 279 -13.40 8.29 9.33
N ALA A 280 -12.71 9.26 9.95
CA ALA A 280 -12.09 10.36 9.23
C ALA A 280 -10.90 9.90 8.37
N VAL A 281 -10.07 8.97 8.89
CA VAL A 281 -8.92 8.46 8.14
C VAL A 281 -9.37 7.56 6.99
N VAL A 282 -10.33 6.66 7.21
CA VAL A 282 -10.96 5.86 6.13
C VAL A 282 -11.53 6.76 5.04
N ASN A 283 -12.22 7.84 5.40
CA ASN A 283 -12.79 8.77 4.44
C ASN A 283 -11.72 9.44 3.55
N VAL A 284 -10.59 9.86 4.12
CA VAL A 284 -9.51 10.46 3.30
C VAL A 284 -8.74 9.44 2.49
N VAL A 285 -8.55 8.21 3.00
CA VAL A 285 -7.95 7.12 2.21
C VAL A 285 -8.85 6.76 1.02
N ASN A 286 -10.19 6.74 1.21
CA ASN A 286 -11.16 6.60 0.12
C ASN A 286 -10.97 7.68 -0.95
N GLN A 287 -10.92 8.96 -0.54
CA GLN A 287 -10.71 10.07 -1.46
C GLN A 287 -9.37 9.97 -2.20
N PHE A 288 -8.31 9.50 -1.53
CA PHE A 288 -7.02 9.27 -2.17
C PHE A 288 -7.09 8.14 -3.21
N ILE A 289 -7.74 7.02 -2.91
CA ILE A 289 -7.91 5.92 -3.87
C ILE A 289 -8.69 6.40 -5.09
N GLU A 290 -9.79 7.12 -4.89
CA GLU A 290 -10.59 7.70 -5.98
C GLU A 290 -9.77 8.66 -6.84
N TYR A 291 -8.90 9.46 -6.24
CA TYR A 291 -7.95 10.34 -6.95
C TYR A 291 -6.91 9.55 -7.76
N ALA A 292 -6.23 8.60 -7.13
CA ALA A 292 -5.19 7.81 -7.78
C ALA A 292 -5.75 7.00 -8.97
N LYS A 293 -6.98 6.50 -8.87
CA LYS A 293 -7.67 5.76 -9.96
C LYS A 293 -8.00 6.62 -11.18
N GLN A 294 -7.91 7.95 -11.11
CA GLN A 294 -8.08 8.84 -12.27
C GLN A 294 -6.88 8.83 -13.22
N HIS A 295 -5.78 8.16 -12.84
CA HIS A 295 -4.52 8.18 -13.56
C HIS A 295 -4.22 6.83 -14.23
N GLU A 296 -3.80 6.86 -15.49
CA GLU A 296 -3.52 5.66 -16.28
C GLU A 296 -2.28 4.91 -15.77
N GLY A 297 -2.33 3.57 -15.73
CA GLY A 297 -1.18 2.76 -15.36
C GLY A 297 -0.86 2.76 -13.86
N VAL A 298 -1.77 3.24 -13.01
CA VAL A 298 -1.70 3.05 -11.55
C VAL A 298 -2.27 1.68 -11.18
N VAL A 299 -1.52 0.89 -10.43
CA VAL A 299 -1.94 -0.45 -9.98
C VAL A 299 -1.80 -0.57 -8.46
N PHE A 300 -2.84 -1.05 -7.80
CA PHE A 300 -2.80 -1.39 -6.37
C PHE A 300 -2.41 -2.85 -6.20
N MET A 301 -1.38 -3.15 -5.40
CA MET A 301 -0.86 -4.51 -5.26
C MET A 301 -0.47 -4.86 -3.83
N ARG A 302 -0.71 -6.14 -3.49
CA ARG A 302 -0.10 -6.78 -2.32
C ARG A 302 1.40 -6.91 -2.51
N LYS A 303 2.14 -6.80 -1.40
CA LYS A 303 3.61 -6.84 -1.38
C LYS A 303 4.15 -8.21 -1.77
N ASP A 304 3.49 -9.33 -1.45
CA ASP A 304 3.90 -10.66 -1.95
C ASP A 304 3.92 -10.74 -3.48
N ASN A 305 2.92 -10.17 -4.13
CA ASN A 305 2.83 -10.16 -5.59
C ASN A 305 3.92 -9.27 -6.20
N ILE A 306 4.20 -8.12 -5.59
CA ILE A 306 5.32 -7.27 -6.02
C ILE A 306 6.64 -8.01 -5.83
N ALA A 307 6.87 -8.64 -4.68
CA ALA A 307 8.10 -9.36 -4.38
C ALA A 307 8.35 -10.52 -5.37
N LYS A 308 7.32 -11.32 -5.66
CA LYS A 308 7.38 -12.39 -6.69
C LYS A 308 7.72 -11.84 -8.07
N MET A 309 7.19 -10.66 -8.41
CA MET A 309 7.41 -10.03 -9.70
C MET A 309 8.85 -9.51 -9.86
N VAL A 310 9.46 -8.99 -8.80
CA VAL A 310 10.77 -8.31 -8.88
C VAL A 310 11.97 -9.18 -8.52
N ILE A 311 11.80 -10.30 -7.80
CA ILE A 311 12.92 -11.09 -7.27
C ILE A 311 13.92 -11.59 -8.33
N ASN A 312 13.43 -11.89 -9.54
CA ASN A 312 14.23 -12.38 -10.67
C ASN A 312 14.22 -11.43 -11.87
N ASP A 313 13.66 -10.23 -11.71
CA ASP A 313 13.69 -9.23 -12.78
C ASP A 313 15.11 -8.63 -12.87
N PRO A 314 15.78 -8.69 -14.03
CA PRO A 314 17.13 -8.17 -14.20
C PRO A 314 17.24 -6.65 -13.98
N ASN A 315 16.12 -5.92 -14.00
CA ASN A 315 16.09 -4.48 -13.75
C ASN A 315 15.90 -4.12 -12.27
N THR A 316 15.66 -5.10 -11.39
CA THR A 316 15.53 -4.83 -9.96
C THR A 316 16.91 -4.46 -9.40
N PRO A 317 17.06 -3.28 -8.75
CA PRO A 317 18.33 -2.87 -8.21
C PRO A 317 18.86 -3.86 -7.16
N ILE A 318 20.17 -4.04 -7.11
CA ILE A 318 20.83 -4.77 -6.04
C ILE A 318 21.46 -3.75 -5.10
N ASP A 319 21.12 -3.83 -3.82
CA ASP A 319 21.70 -3.04 -2.75
C ASP A 319 22.19 -3.95 -1.62
N ASN A 320 23.51 -3.95 -1.45
CA ASN A 320 24.21 -4.81 -0.51
C ASN A 320 24.85 -3.99 0.62
N ALA A 321 24.28 -2.82 0.95
CA ALA A 321 24.76 -1.97 2.05
C ALA A 321 24.91 -2.74 3.38
N GLU A 322 24.12 -3.78 3.60
CA GLU A 322 24.10 -4.59 4.82
C GLU A 322 24.77 -5.96 4.68
N LEU A 323 25.47 -6.21 3.57
CA LEU A 323 26.01 -7.53 3.26
C LEU A 323 26.89 -8.10 4.38
N LYS A 324 27.60 -7.25 5.12
CA LYS A 324 28.44 -7.67 6.26
C LYS A 324 27.67 -8.42 7.37
N PHE A 325 26.36 -8.18 7.51
CA PHE A 325 25.51 -8.84 8.50
C PHE A 325 24.78 -10.08 7.93
N ASN A 326 24.64 -10.12 6.60
CA ASN A 326 23.83 -11.06 5.87
C ASN A 326 24.59 -12.29 5.35
N GLN A 327 25.87 -12.44 5.71
CA GLN A 327 26.70 -13.61 5.40
C GLN A 327 26.27 -14.83 6.21
#